data_AF-A0A842UX67-F1
#
_entry.id   AF-A0A842UX67-F1
#
_cell.length_a   1.000
_cell.length_b   1.000
_cell.length_c   1.000
_cell.angle_alpha   90.00
_cell.angle_beta   90.00
_cell.angle_gamma   90.00
#
_symmetry.space_group_name_H-M   'P 1'
#
loop_
_entity.id
_entity.type
_entity.pdbx_description
1 polymer ?
#
loop_
_entity_poly.entity_id
_entity_poly.type
_entity_poly.pdbx_seq_one_letter_code
_entity_poly.pdbx_strand_id
1 'polypeptide(L)' 'MEPIFFFNSTEHLEPKCPKCKSKIDYGVTTEWDDKKKAHKCKECGDILE' A
#
# COMPACT_ATOMS: atom_id res chain seq x y z
N MET A 1 -11.76 34.67 -9.76
CA MET A 1 -11.08 34.06 -8.60
C MET A 1 -11.59 32.63 -8.52
N GLU A 2 -10.95 31.72 -9.24
CA GLU A 2 -11.33 30.30 -9.23
C GLU A 2 -10.81 29.66 -7.93
N PRO A 3 -11.60 28.82 -7.24
CA PRO A 3 -11.15 28.18 -6.03
C PRO A 3 -10.06 27.16 -6.39
N ILE A 4 -8.85 27.42 -5.91
CA ILE A 4 -7.71 26.52 -6.04
C ILE A 4 -8.03 25.31 -5.15
N PHE A 5 -8.47 24.20 -5.74
CA PHE A 5 -8.58 22.93 -5.06
C PHE A 5 -7.17 22.51 -4.62
N PHE A 6 -6.85 22.70 -3.35
CA PHE A 6 -5.69 22.10 -2.71
C PHE A 6 -5.92 20.58 -2.68
N PHE A 7 -5.49 19.90 -3.73
CA PHE A 7 -5.36 18.45 -3.73
C PHE A 7 -4.20 18.12 -2.78
N ASN A 8 -4.53 17.76 -1.54
CA ASN A 8 -3.56 17.34 -0.53
C ASN A 8 -3.09 15.92 -0.87
N SER A 9 -2.19 15.79 -1.85
CA SER A 9 -1.66 14.51 -2.34
C SER A 9 -0.92 13.70 -1.27
N THR A 10 -0.61 14.32 -0.12
CA THR A 10 0.10 13.69 1.01
C THR A 10 -0.78 12.83 1.90
N GLU A 11 -2.11 13.01 1.90
CA GLU A 11 -3.03 12.19 2.71
C GLU A 11 -3.33 10.82 2.09
N HIS A 12 -2.83 10.55 0.88
CA HIS A 12 -3.03 9.31 0.12
C HIS A 12 -1.74 8.50 -0.06
N LEU A 13 -0.71 8.74 0.76
CA LEU A 13 0.64 8.20 0.52
C LEU A 13 1.01 6.98 1.37
N GLU A 14 0.09 6.47 2.20
CA GLU A 14 0.32 5.22 2.92
C GLU A 14 -0.42 4.10 2.21
N PRO A 15 0.27 3.32 1.34
CA PRO A 15 -0.36 2.13 0.77
C PRO A 15 -0.83 1.23 1.91
N LYS A 16 -2.03 0.63 1.79
CA LYS A 16 -2.62 -0.28 2.79
C LYS A 16 -2.98 -1.60 2.12
N CYS A 17 -2.86 -2.74 2.82
CA CYS A 17 -3.28 -4.05 2.27
C CYS A 17 -4.77 -3.93 1.96
N PRO A 18 -5.22 -4.20 0.72
CA PRO A 18 -6.63 -4.11 0.37
C PRO A 18 -7.50 -5.06 1.21
N LYS A 19 -6.91 -6.10 1.78
CA LYS A 19 -7.58 -7.14 2.58
C LYS A 19 -7.62 -6.84 4.08
N CYS A 20 -6.47 -6.67 4.74
CA CYS A 20 -6.43 -6.40 6.19
C CYS A 20 -6.37 -4.92 6.56
N LYS A 21 -6.23 -4.01 5.58
CA LYS A 21 -6.04 -2.56 5.80
C LYS A 21 -4.79 -2.21 6.61
N SER A 22 -3.92 -3.18 6.92
CA SER A 22 -2.61 -2.92 7.51
C SER A 22 -1.79 -2.04 6.59
N LYS A 23 -1.00 -1.15 7.18
CA LYS A 23 -0.08 -0.29 6.44
C LYS A 23 0.91 -1.15 5.65
N ILE A 24 1.01 -0.90 4.35
CA ILE A 24 1.97 -1.53 3.44
C ILE A 24 3.28 -0.82 3.64
N ASP A 25 4.24 -1.57 4.13
CA ASP A 25 5.59 -1.10 4.33
C ASP A 25 6.51 -2.15 3.70
N TYR A 26 7.15 -1.74 2.61
CA TYR A 26 7.94 -2.62 1.75
C TYR A 26 9.19 -3.09 2.53
N GLY A 27 9.17 -4.36 2.98
CA GLY A 27 10.21 -4.96 3.82
C GLY A 27 9.82 -5.16 5.29
N VAL A 28 8.90 -4.35 5.84
CA VAL A 28 8.42 -4.50 7.23
C VAL A 28 7.16 -5.37 7.27
N THR A 29 6.05 -4.89 6.70
CA THR A 29 4.75 -5.59 6.70
C THR A 29 4.50 -6.37 5.42
N THR A 30 5.43 -6.33 4.48
CA THR A 30 5.38 -7.10 3.24
C THR A 30 6.61 -7.97 3.09
N GLU A 31 6.47 -9.07 2.38
CA GLU A 31 7.51 -10.02 2.00
C GLU A 31 7.51 -10.15 0.48
N TRP A 32 8.69 -10.29 -0.12
CA TRP A 32 8.77 -10.59 -1.54
C TRP A 32 8.50 -12.08 -1.78
N ASP A 33 7.50 -12.39 -2.62
CA ASP A 33 7.21 -13.76 -3.03
C ASP A 33 7.78 -14.03 -4.42
N ASP A 34 8.93 -14.71 -4.46
CA ASP A 34 9.67 -14.96 -5.71
C ASP A 34 8.87 -15.80 -6.72
N LYS A 35 8.00 -16.71 -6.23
CA LYS A 35 7.17 -17.56 -7.08
C LYS A 35 6.15 -16.76 -7.89
N LYS A 36 5.58 -15.71 -7.28
CA LYS A 36 4.58 -14.84 -7.89
C LYS A 36 5.18 -13.54 -8.45
N LYS A 37 6.47 -13.30 -8.20
CA LYS A 37 7.17 -12.04 -8.52
C LYS A 37 6.41 -10.81 -8.03
N ALA A 38 5.85 -10.90 -6.82
CA ALA A 38 5.01 -9.86 -6.24
C ALA A 38 5.27 -9.73 -4.74
N HIS A 39 4.96 -8.57 -4.17
CA HIS A 39 4.99 -8.39 -2.73
C HIS A 39 3.74 -9.02 -2.13
N LYS A 40 3.90 -9.88 -1.13
CA LYS A 40 2.80 -10.33 -0.29
C LYS A 40 2.81 -9.57 1.02
N CYS A 41 1.66 -9.23 1.56
CA CYS A 41 1.59 -8.72 2.90
C CYS A 41 1.83 -9.86 3.91
N LYS A 42 2.72 -9.64 4.89
CA LYS A 42 3.02 -10.58 5.96
C LYS A 42 1.86 -10.75 6.95
N GLU A 43 1.00 -9.74 7.09
CA GLU A 43 -0.15 -9.80 8.00
C GLU A 43 -1.35 -10.54 7.40
N CYS A 44 -1.77 -10.19 6.19
CA CYS A 44 -2.94 -10.79 5.51
C CYS A 44 -2.57 -12.01 4.64
N GLY A 45 -1.29 -12.19 4.31
CA GLY A 45 -0.82 -13.17 3.31
C GLY A 45 -1.23 -12.83 1.88
N ASP A 46 -1.84 -11.66 1.66
CA ASP A 46 -2.42 -11.27 0.38
C ASP A 46 -1.36 -10.71 -0.57
N ILE A 47 -1.55 -10.91 -1.88
CA ILE A 47 -0.62 -10.41 -2.89
C ILE A 47 -0.98 -8.96 -3.19
N LEU A 48 0.02 -8.10 -3.04
CA LEU A 48 -0.01 -6.69 -3.30
C LEU A 48 0.55 -6.54 -4.72
N GLU A 49 -0.35 -6.47 -5.67
CA GLU A 49 -0.06 -6.23 -7.09
C GLU A 49 0.32 -4.76 -7.35
#